data_AF-A0A7J2MRV7-F1
#
_entry.id   AF-A0A7J2MRV7-F1
#
_cell.length_a   1.000
_cell.length_b   1.000
_cell.length_c   1.000
_cell.angle_alpha   90.00
_cell.angle_beta   90.00
_cell.angle_gamma   90.00
#
_symmetry.space_group_name_H-M   'P 1'
#
loop_
_entity.id
_entity.type
_entity.pdbx_description
1 polymer ?
#
loop_
_entity_poly.entity_id
_entity_poly.type
_entity_poly.pdbx_seq_one_letter_code
_entity_poly.pdbx_strand_id
1 'polypeptide(L)' 'MAILRKDEIREMEIEEMYEKLGELKSEFSREKALCATGSAPENPGKIGELRRTMARIKTIIKETERRK' A
#
# COMPACT_ATOMS: atom_id res chain seq x y z
N MET A 1 10.16 2.87 7.51
CA MET A 1 8.91 2.66 8.26
C MET A 1 8.04 1.66 7.53
N ALA A 2 7.05 1.04 8.19
CA ALA A 2 6.01 0.27 7.51
C ALA A 2 4.67 0.95 7.78
N ILE A 3 3.93 1.29 6.72
CA ILE A 3 2.59 1.89 6.79
C ILE A 3 1.59 0.86 7.35
N LEU A 4 1.73 -0.40 6.93
CA LEU A 4 1.06 -1.56 7.52
C LEU A 4 2.06 -2.70 7.68
N ARG A 5 2.05 -3.35 8.85
CA ARG A 5 2.80 -4.57 9.14
C ARG A 5 2.07 -5.78 8.56
N LYS A 6 2.83 -6.86 8.36
CA LYS A 6 2.32 -8.10 7.78
C LYS A 6 1.23 -8.75 8.64
N ASP A 7 1.33 -8.61 9.97
CA ASP A 7 0.44 -9.27 10.92
C ASP A 7 -0.92 -8.56 10.93
N GLU A 8 -0.92 -7.23 10.94
CA GLU A 8 -2.13 -6.38 10.78
C GLU A 8 -2.89 -6.71 9.49
N ILE A 9 -2.18 -6.89 8.36
CA ILE A 9 -2.82 -7.24 7.08
C ILE A 9 -3.41 -8.65 7.13
N ARG A 10 -2.84 -9.59 7.90
CA ARG A 10 -3.37 -10.96 7.99
C ARG A 10 -4.59 -11.09 8.88
N GLU A 11 -4.79 -10.13 9.78
CA GLU A 11 -5.98 -10.04 10.64
C GLU A 11 -7.19 -9.45 9.92
N MET A 12 -6.98 -8.77 8.78
CA MET A 12 -8.03 -8.20 7.96
C MET A 12 -8.79 -9.26 7.13
N GLU A 13 -10.05 -8.98 6.85
CA GLU A 13 -10.81 -9.75 5.84
C GLU A 13 -10.35 -9.39 4.42
N ILE A 14 -10.54 -10.31 3.46
CA ILE A 14 -10.09 -10.10 2.07
C ILE A 14 -10.69 -8.82 1.47
N GLU A 15 -11.95 -8.53 1.76
CA GLU A 15 -12.65 -7.34 1.28
C GLU A 15 -12.03 -6.05 1.84
N GLU A 16 -11.74 -6.03 3.14
CA GLU A 16 -11.03 -4.92 3.81
C GLU A 16 -9.61 -4.73 3.23
N MET A 17 -8.90 -5.81 2.90
CA MET A 17 -7.59 -5.72 2.24
C MET A 17 -7.70 -5.03 0.87
N TYR A 18 -8.75 -5.31 0.10
CA TYR A 18 -9.00 -4.67 -1.20
C TYR A 18 -9.37 -3.19 -1.04
N GLU A 19 -10.20 -2.84 -0.05
CA GLU A 19 -10.51 -1.44 0.27
C GLU A 19 -9.24 -0.67 0.64
N LYS A 20 -8.42 -1.22 1.55
CA LYS A 20 -7.16 -0.60 1.95
C LYS A 20 -6.18 -0.44 0.80
N LEU A 21 -6.15 -1.41 -0.12
CA LEU A 21 -5.35 -1.31 -1.34
C LEU A 21 -5.82 -0.14 -2.24
N GLY A 22 -7.13 0.09 -2.32
CA GLY A 22 -7.73 1.23 -3.04
C GLY A 22 -7.33 2.58 -2.44
N GLU A 23 -7.36 2.71 -1.12
CA GLU A 23 -6.90 3.91 -0.41
C GLU A 23 -5.43 4.21 -0.70
N LEU A 24 -4.56 3.21 -0.54
CA LEU A 24 -3.11 3.34 -0.77
C LEU A 24 -2.78 3.68 -2.23
N LYS A 25 -3.56 3.16 -3.20
CA LYS A 25 -3.40 3.49 -4.62
C LYS A 25 -3.78 4.95 -4.89
N SER A 26 -4.83 5.44 -4.24
CA SER A 26 -5.25 6.83 -4.34
C SER A 26 -4.19 7.77 -3.75
N GLU A 27 -3.62 7.42 -2.60
CA GLU A 27 -2.51 8.16 -1.98
C GLU A 27 -1.26 8.16 -2.87
N PHE A 28 -0.86 6.99 -3.38
CA PHE A 28 0.28 6.87 -4.30
C PHE A 28 0.11 7.76 -5.54
N SER A 29 -1.11 7.89 -6.05
CA SER A 29 -1.40 8.73 -7.21
C SER A 29 -1.24 10.22 -6.91
N ARG A 30 -1.66 10.67 -5.72
CA ARG A 30 -1.44 12.04 -5.24
C ARG A 30 0.04 12.35 -5.07
N GLU A 31 0.78 11.48 -4.38
CA GLU A 31 2.23 11.64 -4.16
C GLU A 31 3.00 11.70 -5.48
N LYS A 32 2.61 10.87 -6.46
CA LYS A 32 3.22 10.89 -7.79
C LYS A 32 2.92 12.19 -8.55
N ALA A 33 1.70 12.73 -8.42
CA ALA A 33 1.35 14.01 -9.02
C ALA A 33 2.16 15.16 -8.41
N LEU A 34 2.31 15.18 -7.08
CA LEU A 34 3.15 16.17 -6.39
C LEU A 34 4.61 16.09 -6.87
N CYS A 35 5.21 14.89 -6.90
CA CYS A 35 6.56 14.71 -7.43
C CYS A 35 6.71 15.21 -8.88
N ALA A 36 5.68 15.04 -9.72
CA ALA A 36 5.71 15.49 -11.12
C ALA A 36 5.69 17.03 -11.26
N THR A 37 5.13 17.76 -10.28
CA THR A 37 5.13 19.23 -10.27
C THR A 37 6.49 19.85 -9.92
N GLY A 38 7.50 19.04 -9.60
CA GLY A 38 8.84 19.53 -9.25
C GLY A 38 8.93 20.12 -7.84
N SER A 39 7.87 20.02 -7.04
CA SER A 39 7.92 20.34 -5.62
C SER A 39 8.79 19.31 -4.89
N ALA A 40 9.64 19.79 -3.98
CA ALA A 40 10.44 18.90 -3.14
C ALA A 40 9.48 18.01 -2.32
N PRO A 41 9.60 16.67 -2.40
CA PRO A 41 8.70 15.80 -1.65
C PRO A 41 8.96 15.96 -0.14
N GLU A 42 7.90 16.16 0.66
CA GLU A 42 7.99 16.24 2.12
C GLU A 42 8.67 15.00 2.72
N ASN A 43 8.48 13.84 2.08
CA ASN A 43 9.17 12.61 2.44
C ASN A 43 9.54 11.81 1.17
N PRO A 44 10.83 11.80 0.77
CA PRO A 44 11.27 11.06 -0.42
C PRO A 44 11.07 9.54 -0.31
N GLY A 45 10.97 9.00 0.91
CA GLY A 45 10.75 7.58 1.16
C GLY A 45 9.31 7.12 0.98
N LYS A 46 8.34 8.05 1.00
CA LYS A 46 6.90 7.75 1.08
C LYS A 46 6.39 6.94 -0.11
N ILE A 47 6.77 7.32 -1.33
CA ILE A 47 6.41 6.60 -2.57
C ILE A 47 6.92 5.15 -2.52
N GLY A 48 8.13 4.94 -2.04
CA GLY A 48 8.73 3.61 -1.88
C GLY A 48 8.00 2.77 -0.83
N GLU A 49 7.61 3.38 0.29
CA GLU A 49 6.85 2.73 1.35
C GLU A 49 5.42 2.35 0.91
N LEU A 50 4.72 3.23 0.18
CA LEU A 50 3.41 2.95 -0.40
C LEU A 50 3.49 1.77 -1.38
N ARG A 51 4.46 1.76 -2.29
CA ARG A 51 4.67 0.64 -3.23
C ARG A 51 4.91 -0.69 -2.52
N ARG A 52 5.77 -0.70 -1.51
CA ARG A 52 6.07 -1.91 -0.72
C ARG A 52 4.86 -2.40 0.06
N THR A 53 4.07 -1.49 0.61
CA THR A 53 2.86 -1.83 1.37
C THR A 53 1.78 -2.40 0.45
N MET A 54 1.53 -1.78 -0.70
CA MET A 54 0.61 -2.33 -1.72
C MET A 54 1.05 -3.72 -2.21
N ALA A 55 2.35 -3.92 -2.44
CA ALA A 55 2.88 -5.23 -2.82
C ALA A 55 2.65 -6.29 -1.73
N ARG A 56 2.89 -5.93 -0.46
CA ARG A 56 2.66 -6.81 0.69
C ARG A 56 1.19 -7.24 0.81
N ILE A 57 0.24 -6.30 0.66
CA ILE A 57 -1.19 -6.61 0.68
C ILE A 57 -1.55 -7.59 -0.43
N LYS A 58 -1.13 -7.33 -1.67
CA LYS A 58 -1.38 -8.24 -2.81
C LYS A 58 -0.80 -9.63 -2.60
N THR A 59 0.39 -9.73 -2.01
CA THR A 59 1.00 -11.02 -1.68
C THR A 59 0.16 -11.77 -0.66
N ILE A 60 -0.27 -11.11 0.43
CA ILE A 60 -1.07 -11.76 1.48
C ILE A 60 -2.43 -12.18 0.95
N ILE A 61 -3.13 -11.34 0.17
CA ILE A 61 -4.38 -11.73 -0.51
C ILE A 61 -4.15 -13.03 -1.30
N LYS A 62 -3.07 -13.10 -2.09
CA LYS A 62 -2.78 -14.29 -2.89
C LYS A 62 -2.43 -15.52 -2.06
N GLU A 63 -1.74 -15.35 -0.94
CA GLU A 63 -1.47 -16.42 0.02
C GLU A 63 -2.77 -16.95 0.64
N THR A 64 -3.68 -16.05 1.05
CA THR A 64 -4.97 -16.41 1.65
C THR A 64 -5.88 -17.13 0.64
N GLU A 65 -5.95 -16.64 -0.60
CA GLU A 65 -6.70 -17.29 -1.69
C GLU A 65 -6.19 -18.71 -2.00
N ARG A 66 -4.87 -18.94 -1.92
CA ARG A 66 -4.25 -20.25 -2.21
C ARG A 66 -4.38 -21.25 -1.06
N ARG A 67 -4.65 -20.79 0.16
CA ARG A 67 -4.84 -21.63 1.35
C ARG A 67 -6.29 -22.09 1.50
N LYS A 68 -7.25 -21.44 0.84
CA LYS A 68 -8.60 -21.93 0.64
C LYS A 68 -8.60 -23.05 -0.41
#